data_AF-A0A7X5FFF6-F1
#
_entry.id   AF-A0A7X5FFF6-F1
#
_cell.length_a   1.000
_cell.length_b   1.000
_cell.length_c   1.000
_cell.angle_alpha   90.00
_cell.angle_beta   90.00
_cell.angle_gamma   90.00
#
_symmetry.space_group_name_H-M   'P 1'
#
loop_
_entity.id
_entity.type
_entity.pdbx_description
1 polymer ?
#
loop_
_entity_poly.entity_id
_entity_poly.type
_entity_poly.pdbx_seq_one_letter_code
_entity_poly.pdbx_strand_id
1 'polypeptide(L)'
;MEAKNVEELIEFAVNWWANHISNTKYGDDQNGQLEGRESLLATFAKLTVTKNKTVTVEQIEAFKESLKKIIEDELSSPRGMSYISTDWGVEWPLSDACIVGQIEPFYFPMKTGMSIDKNNGVITVNQKEIYPE
;
A
#
# COMPACT_ATOMS: atom_id res chain seq x y z
N MET A 1 -23.62 -11.07 4.34
CA MET A 1 -22.17 -11.02 4.13
C MET A 1 -21.55 -11.89 5.20
N GLU A 2 -20.87 -12.96 4.81
CA GLU A 2 -20.02 -13.71 5.74
C GLU A 2 -18.88 -12.78 6.19
N ALA A 3 -18.56 -12.81 7.48
CA ALA A 3 -17.39 -12.10 7.98
C ALA A 3 -16.16 -12.67 7.29
N LYS A 4 -15.48 -11.87 6.46
CA LYS A 4 -14.25 -12.29 5.79
C LYS A 4 -13.22 -12.72 6.83
N ASN A 5 -12.47 -13.77 6.53
CA ASN A 5 -11.39 -14.20 7.42
C ASN A 5 -10.37 -13.05 7.54
N VAL A 6 -9.94 -12.75 8.76
CA VAL A 6 -8.97 -11.68 9.03
C VAL A 6 -7.70 -11.88 8.20
N GLU A 7 -7.26 -13.12 8.01
CA GLU A 7 -6.10 -13.44 7.18
C GLU A 7 -6.28 -13.03 5.72
N GLU A 8 -7.46 -13.26 5.13
CA GLU A 8 -7.77 -12.85 3.75
C GLU A 8 -7.74 -11.32 3.58
N LEU A 9 -8.19 -10.58 4.60
CA LEU A 9 -8.13 -9.12 4.60
C LEU A 9 -6.69 -8.63 4.59
N ILE A 10 -5.84 -9.22 5.45
CA ILE A 10 -4.43 -8.84 5.55
C ILE A 10 -3.71 -9.16 4.24
N GLU A 11 -3.89 -10.36 3.69
CA GLU A 11 -3.26 -10.76 2.43
C GLU A 11 -3.68 -9.86 1.27
N PHE A 12 -4.97 -9.53 1.18
CA PHE A 12 -5.45 -8.61 0.16
C PHE A 12 -4.83 -7.22 0.31
N ALA A 13 -4.79 -6.65 1.53
CA ALA A 13 -4.21 -5.34 1.78
C ALA A 13 -2.72 -5.29 1.42
N VAL A 14 -1.96 -6.32 1.84
CA VAL A 14 -0.53 -6.45 1.55
C VAL A 14 -0.27 -6.55 0.05
N ASN A 15 -1.02 -7.41 -0.64
CA ASN A 15 -0.89 -7.60 -2.08
C ASN A 15 -1.30 -6.35 -2.87
N TRP A 16 -2.30 -5.60 -2.40
CA TRP A 16 -2.71 -4.35 -3.02
C TRP A 16 -1.57 -3.32 -3.02
N TRP A 17 -0.88 -3.15 -1.88
CA TRP A 17 0.28 -2.26 -1.81
C TRP A 17 1.48 -2.79 -2.60
N ALA A 18 1.77 -4.09 -2.51
CA ALA A 18 2.87 -4.72 -3.26
C ALA A 18 2.67 -4.66 -4.79
N ASN A 19 1.42 -4.65 -5.26
CA ASN A 19 1.09 -4.52 -6.67
C ASN A 19 1.59 -3.18 -7.26
N HIS A 20 1.67 -2.11 -6.48
CA HIS A 20 2.23 -0.83 -6.96
C HIS A 20 3.73 -0.89 -7.23
N ILE A 21 4.44 -1.79 -6.54
CA ILE A 21 5.86 -2.06 -6.73
C ILE A 21 6.07 -2.91 -7.99
N SER A 22 5.29 -3.99 -8.12
CA SER A 22 5.42 -4.95 -9.22
C SER A 22 4.88 -4.43 -10.55
N ASN A 23 3.81 -3.65 -10.49
CA ASN A 23 3.07 -3.11 -11.63
C ASN A 23 2.97 -1.59 -11.50
N THR A 24 4.11 -0.91 -11.41
CA THR A 24 4.14 0.55 -11.29
C THR A 24 3.49 1.19 -12.51
N LYS A 25 2.54 2.08 -12.24
CA LYS A 25 1.82 2.85 -13.25
C LYS A 25 2.00 4.35 -13.00
N TYR A 26 1.72 5.14 -14.02
CA TYR A 26 1.98 6.58 -14.06
C TYR A 26 0.74 7.32 -14.58
N GLY A 27 0.62 8.60 -14.25
CA GLY A 27 -0.51 9.45 -14.62
C GLY A 27 -1.52 9.65 -13.50
N ASP A 28 -2.51 10.51 -13.76
CA ASP A 28 -3.48 11.02 -12.78
C ASP A 28 -4.27 9.89 -12.12
N ASP A 29 -4.69 8.90 -12.89
CA ASP A 29 -5.42 7.72 -12.41
C ASP A 29 -4.55 6.72 -11.61
N GLN A 30 -3.24 6.94 -11.55
CA GLN A 30 -2.25 6.03 -10.97
C GLN A 30 -1.42 6.66 -9.84
N ASN A 31 -1.56 7.97 -9.65
CA ASN A 31 -0.86 8.73 -8.60
C ASN A 31 -1.75 9.00 -7.37
N GLY A 32 -2.80 8.22 -7.19
CA GLY A 32 -3.71 8.32 -6.07
C GLY A 32 -4.74 9.43 -6.28
N GLN A 33 -4.81 10.42 -5.38
CA GLN A 33 -5.77 11.53 -5.47
C GLN A 33 -5.20 12.80 -6.12
N LEU A 34 -4.11 12.69 -6.87
CA LEU A 34 -3.46 13.83 -7.53
C LEU A 34 -3.94 13.98 -8.98
N GLU A 35 -4.08 15.22 -9.44
CA GLU A 35 -4.43 15.53 -10.84
C GLU A 35 -3.55 16.66 -11.42
N GLY A 36 -3.47 16.72 -12.75
CA GLY A 36 -2.79 17.81 -13.46
C GLY A 36 -1.32 17.99 -13.05
N ARG A 37 -0.97 19.19 -12.58
CA ARG A 37 0.44 19.53 -12.27
C ARG A 37 1.00 18.69 -11.12
N GLU A 38 0.21 18.39 -10.10
CA GLU A 38 0.67 17.60 -8.95
C GLU A 38 0.98 16.16 -9.36
N SER A 39 0.09 15.56 -10.17
CA SER A 39 0.31 14.24 -10.74
C SER A 39 1.51 14.18 -11.69
N LEU A 40 1.77 15.25 -12.47
CA LEU A 40 2.97 15.33 -13.30
C LEU A 40 4.25 15.28 -12.45
N LEU A 41 4.30 16.01 -11.33
CA LEU A 41 5.44 16.01 -10.41
C LEU A 41 5.63 14.65 -9.74
N ALA A 42 4.53 14.03 -9.28
CA ALA A 42 4.56 12.69 -8.71
C ALA A 42 5.10 11.68 -9.73
N THR A 43 4.56 11.69 -10.96
CA THR A 43 5.03 10.84 -12.07
C THR A 43 6.52 10.99 -12.31
N PHE A 44 7.02 12.24 -12.34
CA PHE A 44 8.45 12.48 -12.54
C PHE A 44 9.28 11.86 -11.41
N ALA A 45 8.88 12.04 -10.15
CA ALA A 45 9.55 11.42 -9.00
C ALA A 45 9.56 9.88 -9.08
N LYS A 46 8.43 9.25 -9.44
CA LYS A 46 8.37 7.79 -9.65
C LYS A 46 9.36 7.36 -10.73
N LEU A 47 9.32 8.01 -11.89
CA LEU A 47 10.17 7.67 -13.03
C LEU A 47 11.67 7.78 -12.70
N THR A 48 12.08 8.76 -11.90
CA THR A 48 13.50 8.89 -11.51
C THR A 48 14.01 7.70 -10.70
N VAL A 49 13.11 7.01 -10.00
CA VAL A 49 13.44 5.88 -9.13
C VAL A 49 13.27 4.56 -9.88
N THR A 50 12.19 4.40 -10.65
CA THR A 50 11.83 3.12 -11.26
C THR A 50 12.52 2.86 -12.60
N LYS A 51 12.95 3.89 -13.34
CA LYS A 51 13.45 3.75 -14.72
C LYS A 51 14.69 2.86 -14.84
N ASN A 52 15.50 2.77 -13.80
CA ASN A 52 16.78 2.04 -13.82
C ASN A 52 16.91 1.00 -12.68
N LYS A 53 15.87 0.80 -11.87
CA LYS A 53 15.89 -0.14 -10.76
C LYS A 53 14.83 -1.22 -10.98
N THR A 54 15.28 -2.46 -11.07
CA THR A 54 14.41 -3.63 -11.02
C THR A 54 14.32 -4.09 -9.58
N VAL A 55 13.11 -4.15 -9.02
CA VAL A 55 12.86 -4.75 -7.71
C VAL A 55 12.79 -6.26 -7.88
N THR A 56 13.52 -7.02 -7.07
CA THR A 56 13.49 -8.50 -7.15
C THR A 56 12.29 -9.09 -6.42
N VAL A 57 11.98 -10.36 -6.71
CA VAL A 57 10.90 -11.09 -6.03
C VAL A 57 11.17 -11.18 -4.53
N GLU A 58 12.42 -11.42 -4.13
CA GLU A 58 12.82 -11.52 -2.72
C GLU A 58 12.62 -10.19 -1.98
N GLN A 59 12.86 -9.05 -2.63
CA GLN A 59 12.60 -7.74 -2.07
C GLN A 59 11.11 -7.50 -1.84
N ILE A 60 10.27 -7.89 -2.81
CA ILE A 60 8.81 -7.78 -2.70
C ILE A 60 8.29 -8.70 -1.60
N GLU A 61 8.76 -9.94 -1.49
CA GLU A 61 8.34 -10.85 -0.42
C GLU A 61 8.78 -10.35 0.96
N ALA A 62 9.99 -9.81 1.11
CA ALA A 62 10.44 -9.19 2.36
C ALA A 62 9.60 -7.96 2.75
N PHE A 63 9.20 -7.14 1.76
CA PHE A 63 8.25 -6.05 1.97
C PHE A 63 6.90 -6.58 2.44
N LYS A 64 6.36 -7.60 1.77
CA LYS A 64 5.06 -8.19 2.08
C LYS A 64 5.03 -8.79 3.48
N GLU A 65 6.05 -9.55 3.86
CA GLU A 65 6.17 -10.16 5.19
C GLU A 65 6.22 -9.09 6.30
N SER A 66 7.03 -8.04 6.10
CA SER A 66 7.13 -6.93 7.03
C SER A 66 5.80 -6.20 7.21
N LEU A 67 5.14 -5.86 6.09
CA LEU A 67 3.84 -5.17 6.13
C LEU A 67 2.75 -6.05 6.75
N LYS A 68 2.71 -7.35 6.40
CA LYS A 68 1.78 -8.33 6.99
C LYS A 68 1.89 -8.31 8.51
N LYS A 69 3.09 -8.41 9.05
CA LYS A 69 3.33 -8.39 10.49
C LYS A 69 2.84 -7.11 11.16
N ILE A 70 3.11 -5.95 10.55
CA ILE A 70 2.66 -4.67 11.12
C ILE A 70 1.12 -4.61 11.17
N ILE A 71 0.45 -5.03 10.09
CA ILE A 71 -1.01 -5.07 10.06
C ILE A 71 -1.55 -6.06 11.10
N GLU A 72 -0.97 -7.25 11.22
CA GLU A 72 -1.34 -8.24 12.25
C GLU A 72 -1.27 -7.64 13.66
N ASP A 73 -0.17 -6.93 13.96
CA ASP A 73 0.04 -6.27 15.24
C ASP A 73 -1.01 -5.17 15.49
N GLU A 74 -1.30 -4.31 14.52
CA GLU A 74 -2.34 -3.27 14.64
C GLU A 74 -3.74 -3.85 14.82
N LEU A 75 -4.06 -4.89 14.04
CA LEU A 75 -5.33 -5.59 14.13
C LEU A 75 -5.46 -6.37 15.45
N SER A 76 -4.37 -6.78 16.09
CA SER A 76 -4.42 -7.40 17.42
C SER A 76 -4.93 -6.46 18.52
N SER A 77 -4.85 -5.13 18.30
CA SER A 77 -5.30 -4.13 19.25
C SER A 77 -6.83 -4.22 19.52
N PRO A 78 -7.31 -3.71 20.67
CA PRO A 78 -8.75 -3.66 20.96
C PRO A 78 -9.57 -2.85 19.94
N ARG A 79 -8.93 -1.95 19.18
CA ARG A 79 -9.59 -1.21 18.09
C ARG A 79 -9.86 -2.10 16.89
N GLY A 80 -9.02 -3.13 16.64
CA GLY A 80 -9.20 -4.03 15.51
C GLY A 80 -9.09 -3.36 14.15
N MET A 81 -8.33 -2.25 14.07
CA MET A 81 -8.19 -1.46 12.86
C MET A 81 -6.71 -1.19 12.56
N SER A 82 -6.38 -1.19 11.28
CA SER A 82 -5.09 -0.77 10.74
C SER A 82 -5.32 0.34 9.72
N TYR A 83 -4.43 1.33 9.69
CA TYR A 83 -4.49 2.43 8.72
C TYR A 83 -3.13 2.64 8.08
N ILE A 84 -3.11 2.61 6.76
CA ILE A 84 -1.90 2.71 5.95
C ILE A 84 -2.09 3.86 4.97
N SER A 85 -1.17 4.83 4.98
CA SER A 85 -1.27 6.00 4.12
C SER A 85 0.03 6.42 3.46
N THR A 86 -0.17 7.17 2.38
CA THR A 86 0.83 7.99 1.73
C THR A 86 0.27 9.40 1.63
N ASP A 87 1.08 10.42 1.90
CA ASP A 87 0.78 11.80 1.50
C ASP A 87 1.61 12.14 0.25
N TRP A 88 2.65 12.96 0.37
CA TRP A 88 3.65 13.20 -0.67
C TRP A 88 4.76 12.14 -0.73
N GLY A 89 4.67 11.11 0.11
CA GLY A 89 5.58 9.98 0.21
C GLY A 89 4.99 8.91 1.12
N VAL A 90 5.73 7.81 1.33
CA VAL A 90 5.32 6.78 2.28
C VAL A 90 5.38 7.30 3.71
N GLU A 91 4.36 6.98 4.47
CA GLU A 91 4.35 7.16 5.92
C GLU A 91 4.51 5.79 6.58
N TRP A 92 4.70 5.78 7.90
CA TRP A 92 4.51 4.56 8.66
C TRP A 92 3.05 4.09 8.46
N PRO A 93 2.80 2.79 8.19
CA PRO A 93 3.71 1.65 8.26
C PRO A 93 4.45 1.26 6.96
N LEU A 94 4.14 1.87 5.81
CA LEU A 94 4.78 1.56 4.53
C LEU A 94 6.27 1.85 4.51
N SER A 95 6.71 2.91 5.20
CA SER A 95 8.13 3.26 5.30
C SER A 95 8.99 2.11 5.84
N ASP A 96 8.50 1.43 6.88
CA ASP A 96 9.24 0.36 7.56
C ASP A 96 9.29 -0.89 6.69
N ALA A 97 8.18 -1.23 6.04
CA ALA A 97 8.14 -2.32 5.08
C ALA A 97 9.09 -2.07 3.89
N CYS A 98 9.19 -0.82 3.42
CA CYS A 98 10.13 -0.43 2.37
C CYS A 98 11.59 -0.59 2.81
N ILE A 99 11.93 -0.19 4.04
CA ILE A 99 13.28 -0.36 4.59
C ILE A 99 13.66 -1.84 4.64
N VAL A 100 12.77 -2.71 5.12
CA VAL A 100 13.01 -4.16 5.19
C VAL A 100 13.17 -4.78 3.81
N GLY A 101 12.30 -4.43 2.86
CA GLY A 101 12.39 -4.90 1.47
C GLY A 101 13.52 -4.27 0.66
N GLN A 102 14.22 -3.25 1.20
CA GLN A 102 15.17 -2.42 0.47
C GLN A 102 14.55 -1.81 -0.80
N ILE A 103 13.31 -1.35 -0.66
CA ILE A 103 12.49 -0.78 -1.72
C ILE A 103 12.45 0.74 -1.54
N GLU A 104 12.65 1.46 -2.64
CA GLU A 104 12.54 2.92 -2.65
C GLU A 104 11.08 3.35 -2.45
N PRO A 105 10.78 4.40 -1.68
CA PRO A 105 9.41 4.73 -1.29
C PRO A 105 8.54 5.33 -2.42
N PHE A 106 9.07 5.51 -3.63
CA PHE A 106 8.37 6.23 -4.70
C PHE A 106 7.51 5.34 -5.62
N TYR A 107 7.33 4.05 -5.30
CA TYR A 107 6.46 3.16 -6.10
C TYR A 107 4.96 3.42 -5.87
N PHE A 108 4.60 3.97 -4.71
CA PHE A 108 3.21 4.01 -4.24
C PHE A 108 2.42 5.20 -4.81
N PRO A 109 1.08 5.09 -4.91
CA PRO A 109 0.23 6.26 -5.15
C PRO A 109 0.42 7.29 -4.02
N MET A 110 0.16 8.57 -4.30
CA MET A 110 0.23 9.66 -3.31
C MET A 110 -1.16 10.03 -2.81
N LYS A 111 -1.26 10.64 -1.63
CA LYS A 111 -2.55 11.01 -1.01
C LYS A 111 -3.56 9.88 -1.03
N THR A 112 -3.11 8.71 -0.61
CA THR A 112 -3.86 7.46 -0.66
C THR A 112 -3.86 6.85 0.73
N GLY A 113 -5.05 6.56 1.23
CA GLY A 113 -5.25 5.93 2.53
C GLY A 113 -6.02 4.62 2.38
N MET A 114 -5.53 3.58 3.03
CA MET A 114 -6.19 2.30 3.20
C MET A 114 -6.53 2.08 4.68
N SER A 115 -7.77 1.71 4.96
CA SER A 115 -8.19 1.27 6.30
C SER A 115 -8.67 -0.16 6.24
N ILE A 116 -8.23 -0.96 7.22
CA ILE A 116 -8.60 -2.36 7.41
C ILE A 116 -9.36 -2.44 8.72
N ASP A 117 -10.60 -2.91 8.71
CA ASP A 117 -11.44 -3.10 9.89
C ASP A 117 -11.80 -4.58 10.04
N LYS A 118 -11.16 -5.25 11.00
CA LYS A 118 -11.39 -6.68 11.23
C LYS A 118 -12.76 -6.98 11.85
N ASN A 119 -13.35 -6.02 12.57
CA ASN A 119 -14.61 -6.23 13.26
C ASN A 119 -15.78 -6.22 12.27
N ASN A 120 -15.66 -5.40 11.23
CA ASN A 120 -16.63 -5.32 10.14
C ASN A 120 -16.26 -6.20 8.93
N GLY A 121 -15.01 -6.68 8.86
CA GLY A 121 -14.53 -7.51 7.76
C GLY A 121 -14.36 -6.72 6.44
N VAL A 122 -14.00 -5.44 6.54
CA VAL A 122 -14.01 -4.49 5.42
C VAL A 122 -12.62 -3.87 5.23
N ILE A 123 -12.27 -3.61 3.97
CA ILE A 123 -11.14 -2.77 3.58
C ILE A 123 -11.67 -1.62 2.76
N THR A 124 -11.22 -0.41 3.10
CA THR A 124 -11.54 0.80 2.33
C THR A 124 -10.26 1.44 1.81
N VAL A 125 -10.29 1.90 0.56
CA VAL A 125 -9.25 2.78 0.00
C VAL A 125 -9.91 4.09 -0.40
N ASN A 126 -9.40 5.20 0.13
CA ASN A 126 -9.95 6.53 -0.11
C ASN A 126 -11.48 6.58 0.09
N GLN A 127 -11.94 5.97 1.19
CA GLN A 127 -13.36 5.88 1.60
C GLN A 127 -14.25 5.01 0.69
N LYS A 128 -13.68 4.22 -0.21
CA LYS A 128 -14.40 3.24 -1.03
C LYS A 128 -14.07 1.83 -0.57
N GLU A 129 -15.09 1.02 -0.30
CA GLU A 129 -14.89 -0.40 -0.02
C GLU A 129 -14.28 -1.09 -1.25
N ILE A 130 -13.28 -1.92 -0.99
CA ILE A 130 -12.66 -2.78 -1.99
C ILE A 130 -12.68 -4.22 -1.49
N TYR A 131 -12.82 -5.15 -2.42
CA TYR A 131 -12.95 -6.56 -2.09
C TYR A 131 -11.87 -7.36 -2.81
N PRO A 132 -11.23 -8.35 -2.15
CA PRO A 132 -10.59 -9.44 -2.88
C PRO A 132 -11.59 -10.05 -3.85
N GLU A 133 -11.20 -10.13 -5.13
CA GLU A 133 -11.93 -10.83 -6.20
C GLU A 133 -11.87 -12.34 -6.02
#